data_AF-A0A7W4C3W0-F1
#
_entry.id   AF-A0A7W4C3W0-F1
#
_cell.length_a   1.000
_cell.length_b   1.000
_cell.length_c   1.000
_cell.angle_alpha   90.00
_cell.angle_beta   90.00
_cell.angle_gamma   90.00
#
_symmetry.space_group_name_H-M   'P 1'
#
loop_
_entity.id
_entity.type
_entity.pdbx_description
1 polymer ?
#
loop_
_entity_poly.entity_id
_entity_poly.type
_entity_poly.pdbx_seq_one_letter_code
_entity_poly.pdbx_strand_id
1 'polypeptide(L)'
;MKKLLLGLLVSLLVACASAPSWQGMSEREISQWKAIGFDSTQAQNWRVRGFGPTDSDGWIKANFTLDTATIWAKESFNVEEAQVWSEAGFEIDEAVTNRSKGLTPVRAN
;
A
#
# COMPACT_ATOMS: atom_id res chain seq x y z
N MET A 1 2.66 47.65 -43.41
CA MET A 1 3.16 48.44 -42.27
C MET A 1 2.20 48.27 -41.10
N LYS A 2 2.73 47.84 -39.93
CA LYS A 2 2.22 48.15 -38.57
C LYS A 2 0.80 47.62 -38.24
N LYS A 3 0.53 46.75 -37.27
CA LYS A 3 1.26 46.40 -36.04
C LYS A 3 0.86 45.00 -35.56
N LEU A 4 1.87 44.27 -35.06
CA LEU A 4 1.80 43.19 -34.08
C LEU A 4 0.94 43.57 -32.86
N LEU A 5 -0.01 42.70 -32.48
CA LEU A 5 -0.49 42.48 -31.11
C LEU A 5 -0.99 41.02 -31.08
N LEU A 6 -0.10 40.02 -31.02
CA LEU A 6 0.28 39.31 -29.79
C LEU A 6 -0.87 39.13 -28.78
N GLY A 7 -1.93 38.43 -29.18
CA GLY A 7 -2.92 37.85 -28.27
C GLY A 7 -2.42 36.50 -27.75
N LEU A 8 -1.41 36.52 -26.86
CA LEU A 8 -0.95 35.34 -26.13
C LEU A 8 -2.01 34.99 -25.07
N LEU A 9 -3.08 34.31 -25.48
CA LEU A 9 -4.04 33.73 -24.54
C LEU A 9 -3.42 32.42 -24.03
N VAL A 10 -2.52 32.54 -23.04
CA VAL A 10 -1.95 31.39 -22.34
C VAL A 10 -3.09 30.76 -21.54
N SER A 11 -3.61 29.66 -22.06
CA SER A 11 -4.42 28.70 -21.34
C SER A 11 -3.58 28.14 -20.19
N LEU A 12 -3.64 28.77 -19.02
CA LEU A 12 -3.15 28.19 -17.77
C LEU A 12 -4.09 27.04 -17.42
N LEU A 13 -3.76 25.86 -17.94
CA LEU A 13 -4.26 24.59 -17.44
C LEU A 13 -3.94 24.56 -15.94
N VAL A 14 -4.96 24.74 -15.10
CA VAL A 14 -4.87 24.50 -13.67
C VAL A 14 -4.63 23.00 -13.51
N ALA A 15 -3.37 22.61 -13.45
CA ALA A 15 -2.98 21.30 -12.98
C ALA A 15 -3.32 21.23 -11.50
N CYS A 16 -4.53 20.80 -11.17
CA CYS A 16 -4.89 20.38 -9.83
C CYS A 16 -4.06 19.13 -9.50
N ALA A 17 -2.80 19.31 -9.11
CA ALA A 17 -2.08 18.29 -8.38
C ALA A 17 -2.73 18.22 -6.99
N SER A 18 -3.78 17.42 -6.86
CA SER A 18 -4.40 17.13 -5.57
C SER A 18 -3.34 16.47 -4.70
N ALA A 19 -2.81 17.22 -3.74
CA ALA A 19 -1.88 16.69 -2.74
C ALA A 19 -2.55 15.52 -2.00
N PRO A 20 -1.79 14.48 -1.63
CA PRO A 20 -2.33 13.37 -0.86
C PRO A 20 -3.02 13.86 0.41
N SER A 21 -4.32 13.60 0.51
CA SER A 21 -5.17 14.12 1.58
C SER A 21 -5.98 13.00 2.21
N TRP A 22 -6.52 13.27 3.40
CA TRP A 22 -7.42 12.36 4.12
C TRP A 22 -8.81 12.20 3.45
N GLN A 23 -8.92 12.57 2.17
CA GLN A 23 -10.17 12.65 1.45
C GLN A 23 -10.85 11.29 1.32
N GLY A 24 -12.16 11.27 1.60
CA GLY A 24 -12.98 10.07 1.51
C GLY A 24 -12.83 9.12 2.70
N MET A 25 -12.12 9.52 3.77
CA MET A 25 -12.03 8.79 5.05
C MET A 25 -12.85 9.50 6.13
N SER A 26 -13.44 8.71 7.03
CA SER A 26 -14.12 9.25 8.23
C SER A 26 -13.11 9.75 9.26
N GLU A 27 -13.51 10.63 10.18
CA GLU A 27 -12.64 11.07 11.29
C GLU A 27 -12.12 9.90 12.12
N ARG A 28 -12.96 8.88 12.35
CA ARG A 28 -12.58 7.65 13.05
C ARG A 28 -11.49 6.91 12.29
N GLU A 29 -11.66 6.70 10.99
CA GLU A 29 -10.66 6.02 10.14
C GLU A 29 -9.34 6.81 10.11
N ILE A 30 -9.40 8.13 9.96
CA ILE A 30 -8.23 9.02 10.01
C ILE A 30 -7.50 8.89 11.35
N SER A 31 -8.23 8.84 12.46
CA SER A 31 -7.62 8.69 13.79
C SER A 31 -6.90 7.36 13.95
N GLN A 32 -7.40 6.29 13.33
CA GLN A 32 -6.77 4.97 13.38
C GLN A 32 -5.50 4.93 12.53
N TRP A 33 -5.51 5.49 11.32
CA TRP A 33 -4.30 5.63 10.50
C TRP A 33 -3.21 6.45 11.20
N LYS A 34 -3.60 7.58 11.81
CA LYS A 34 -2.66 8.41 12.57
C LYS A 34 -2.12 7.69 13.80
N ALA A 35 -2.93 6.88 14.47
CA ALA A 35 -2.51 6.12 15.66
C ALA A 35 -1.41 5.10 15.35
N ILE A 36 -1.37 4.56 14.13
CA ILE A 36 -0.30 3.67 13.66
C ILE A 36 0.85 4.43 12.97
N GLY A 37 0.84 5.77 13.04
CA GLY A 37 1.91 6.62 12.54
C GLY A 37 1.88 6.90 11.03
N PHE A 38 0.79 6.55 10.34
CA PHE A 38 0.68 6.81 8.90
C PHE A 38 0.33 8.27 8.63
N ASP A 39 0.96 8.84 7.59
CA ASP A 39 0.50 10.07 6.97
C ASP A 39 -0.64 9.83 5.97
N SER A 40 -1.22 10.90 5.41
CA SER A 40 -2.33 10.80 4.46
C SER A 40 -1.96 10.07 3.18
N THR A 41 -0.71 10.16 2.74
CA THR A 41 -0.22 9.49 1.53
C THR A 41 -0.14 7.99 1.75
N GLN A 42 0.50 7.58 2.85
CA GLN A 42 0.62 6.18 3.23
C GLN A 42 -0.77 5.57 3.42
N ALA A 43 -1.63 6.22 4.22
CA ALA A 43 -2.99 5.73 4.45
C ALA A 43 -3.76 5.54 3.15
N GLN A 44 -3.72 6.52 2.24
CA GLN A 44 -4.40 6.39 0.95
C GLN A 44 -3.83 5.25 0.11
N ASN A 45 -2.51 5.12 0.01
CA ASN A 45 -1.87 4.07 -0.78
C ASN A 45 -2.26 2.66 -0.29
N TRP A 46 -2.30 2.44 1.01
CA TRP A 46 -2.72 1.16 1.60
C TRP A 46 -4.22 0.93 1.44
N ARG A 47 -5.02 1.96 1.71
CA ARG A 47 -6.48 1.91 1.60
C ARG A 47 -6.96 1.60 0.18
N VAL A 48 -6.36 2.20 -0.85
CA VAL A 48 -6.74 1.90 -2.25
C VAL A 48 -6.35 0.49 -2.69
N ARG A 49 -5.40 -0.14 -2.00
CA ARG A 49 -5.06 -1.56 -2.17
C ARG A 49 -5.94 -2.49 -1.33
N GLY A 50 -6.90 -1.94 -0.59
CA GLY A 50 -7.90 -2.69 0.18
C GLY A 50 -7.51 -2.97 1.63
N PHE A 51 -6.40 -2.41 2.12
CA PHE A 51 -5.98 -2.61 3.50
C PHE A 51 -6.57 -1.55 4.44
N GLY A 52 -7.10 -2.01 5.58
CA GLY A 52 -7.47 -1.13 6.68
C GLY A 52 -6.27 -0.81 7.58
N PRO A 53 -6.41 0.15 8.53
CA PRO A 53 -5.33 0.54 9.44
C PRO A 53 -4.71 -0.64 10.19
N THR A 54 -5.55 -1.51 10.76
CA THR A 54 -5.09 -2.67 11.54
C THR A 54 -4.30 -3.67 10.70
N ASP A 55 -4.78 -3.98 9.49
CA ASP A 55 -4.07 -4.91 8.60
C ASP A 55 -2.74 -4.32 8.16
N SER A 56 -2.74 -3.03 7.77
CA SER A 56 -1.52 -2.32 7.37
C SER A 56 -0.46 -2.27 8.45
N ASP A 57 -0.85 -2.01 9.69
CA ASP A 57 0.05 -2.04 10.85
C ASP A 57 0.67 -3.43 11.04
N GLY A 58 -0.12 -4.49 10.90
CA GLY A 58 0.36 -5.88 10.93
C GLY A 58 1.43 -6.14 9.86
N TRP A 59 1.12 -5.84 8.59
CA TRP A 59 2.05 -6.05 7.48
C TRP A 59 3.35 -5.25 7.64
N ILE A 60 3.28 -3.98 8.05
CA ILE A 60 4.48 -3.16 8.30
C ILE A 60 5.32 -3.72 9.45
N LYS A 61 4.68 -4.13 10.56
CA LYS A 61 5.39 -4.73 11.70
C LYS A 61 6.06 -6.06 11.35
N ALA A 62 5.49 -6.80 10.40
CA ALA A 62 6.09 -7.99 9.82
C ALA A 62 7.14 -7.68 8.72
N ASN A 63 7.58 -6.43 8.59
CA ASN A 63 8.57 -5.94 7.62
C ASN A 63 8.16 -6.09 6.14
N PHE A 64 6.86 -6.16 5.84
CA PHE A 64 6.37 -6.12 4.46
C PHE A 64 6.16 -4.68 4.00
N THR A 65 6.53 -4.43 2.75
CA THR A 65 6.14 -3.21 2.04
C THR A 65 4.70 -3.33 1.54
N LEU A 66 4.08 -2.23 1.11
CA LEU A 66 2.74 -2.29 0.51
C LEU A 66 2.67 -3.25 -0.68
N ASP A 67 3.68 -3.25 -1.54
CA ASP A 67 3.68 -4.08 -2.74
C ASP A 67 3.84 -5.56 -2.39
N THR A 68 4.75 -5.91 -1.47
CA THR A 68 4.89 -7.29 -1.01
C THR A 68 3.65 -7.74 -0.24
N ALA A 69 3.13 -6.95 0.71
CA ALA A 69 1.86 -7.25 1.39
C ALA A 69 0.70 -7.49 0.41
N THR A 70 0.60 -6.69 -0.66
CA THR A 70 -0.41 -6.87 -1.72
C THR A 70 -0.26 -8.23 -2.41
N ILE A 71 0.97 -8.64 -2.71
CA ILE A 71 1.25 -9.93 -3.38
C ILE A 71 0.83 -11.10 -2.48
N TRP A 72 1.28 -11.11 -1.22
CA TRP A 72 0.96 -12.17 -0.27
C TRP A 72 -0.55 -12.23 0.05
N ALA A 73 -1.20 -11.09 0.25
CA ALA A 73 -2.64 -11.02 0.51
C ALA A 73 -3.48 -11.51 -0.67
N LYS A 74 -3.06 -11.26 -1.92
CA LYS A 74 -3.75 -11.77 -3.12
C LYS A 74 -3.78 -13.29 -3.18
N GLU A 75 -2.72 -13.94 -2.70
CA GLU A 75 -2.65 -15.39 -2.57
C GLU A 75 -3.33 -15.91 -1.29
N SER A 76 -4.12 -15.06 -0.63
CA SER A 76 -4.86 -15.38 0.60
C SER A 76 -3.96 -15.82 1.76
N PHE A 77 -2.74 -15.29 1.84
CA PHE A 77 -1.94 -15.40 3.06
C PHE A 77 -2.32 -14.28 4.01
N ASN A 78 -2.48 -14.62 5.28
CA ASN A 78 -2.52 -13.61 6.33
C ASN A 78 -1.10 -13.15 6.71
N VAL A 79 -1.00 -12.09 7.52
CA VAL A 79 0.28 -11.48 7.94
C VAL A 79 1.21 -12.50 8.60
N GLU A 80 0.67 -13.32 9.52
CA GLU A 80 1.47 -14.28 10.30
C GLU A 80 2.00 -15.39 9.39
N GLU A 81 1.16 -15.95 8.52
CA GLU A 81 1.60 -16.95 7.56
C GLU A 81 2.68 -16.37 6.65
N ALA A 82 2.43 -15.22 6.03
CA ALA A 82 3.38 -14.58 5.13
C ALA A 82 4.72 -14.31 5.82
N GLN A 83 4.69 -13.83 7.07
CA GLN A 83 5.89 -13.62 7.88
C GLN A 83 6.67 -14.92 8.07
N VAL A 84 6.01 -16.03 8.45
CA VAL A 84 6.67 -17.33 8.64
C VAL A 84 7.36 -17.81 7.36
N TRP A 85 6.70 -17.69 6.20
CA TRP A 85 7.28 -18.06 4.92
C TRP A 85 8.44 -17.15 4.51
N SER A 86 8.26 -15.83 4.64
CA SER A 86 9.28 -14.85 4.28
C SER A 86 10.52 -14.94 5.17
N GLU A 87 10.37 -15.15 6.48
CA GLU A 87 11.49 -15.33 7.42
C GLU A 87 12.24 -16.63 7.17
N ALA A 88 11.55 -17.67 6.68
CA ALA A 88 12.16 -18.91 6.25
C ALA A 88 12.83 -18.81 4.85
N GLY A 89 12.81 -17.63 4.22
CA GLY A 89 13.48 -17.36 2.96
C GLY A 89 12.72 -17.82 1.71
N PHE A 90 11.43 -18.13 1.83
CA PHE A 90 10.61 -18.52 0.69
C PHE A 90 10.02 -17.29 -0.01
N GLU A 91 10.11 -17.30 -1.34
CA GLU A 91 9.36 -16.38 -2.18
C GLU A 91 7.88 -16.81 -2.28
N ILE A 92 7.00 -15.89 -2.68
CA ILE A 92 5.54 -16.13 -2.72
C ILE A 92 5.16 -17.38 -3.54
N ASP A 93 5.76 -17.59 -4.71
CA ASP A 93 5.42 -18.70 -5.60
C ASP A 93 5.80 -20.05 -4.98
N GLU A 94 6.91 -20.08 -4.25
CA GLU A 94 7.36 -21.26 -3.51
C GLU A 94 6.45 -21.51 -2.31
N ALA A 95 6.06 -20.46 -1.59
CA ALA A 95 5.14 -20.55 -0.47
C ALA A 95 3.76 -21.08 -0.91
N VAL A 96 3.19 -20.54 -2.00
CA VAL A 96 1.93 -21.03 -2.60
C VAL A 96 2.06 -22.50 -2.99
N THR A 97 3.14 -22.86 -3.69
CA THR A 97 3.39 -24.23 -4.15
C THR A 97 3.49 -25.20 -2.98
N ASN A 98 4.23 -24.86 -1.92
CA ASN A 98 4.38 -25.72 -0.75
C ASN A 98 3.11 -25.77 0.10
N ARG A 99 2.40 -24.65 0.30
CA ARG A 99 1.10 -24.61 0.99
C ARG A 99 0.07 -25.50 0.28
N SER A 100 0.06 -25.53 -1.06
CA SER A 100 -0.82 -26.40 -1.84
C SER A 100 -0.57 -27.91 -1.62
N LYS A 101 0.64 -28.26 -1.16
CA LYS A 101 1.03 -29.62 -0.79
C LYS A 101 0.78 -29.92 0.70
N GLY A 102 0.21 -28.99 1.45
CA GLY A 102 -0.01 -29.09 2.90
C GLY A 102 1.27 -28.90 3.72
N LEU A 103 2.32 -28.29 3.15
CA LEU A 103 3.57 -28.03 3.84
C LEU A 103 3.56 -26.63 4.46
N THR A 104 4.28 -26.49 5.58
CA THR A 104 4.58 -25.20 6.23
C THR A 104 6.08 -25.14 6.55
N PRO A 105 6.71 -23.96 6.55
CA PRO A 105 8.11 -23.83 6.92
C PRO A 105 8.33 -24.25 8.36
N VAL A 106 9.46 -24.89 8.61
CA VAL A 106 9.96 -25.10 9.97
C VAL A 106 10.97 -24.00 10.24
N ARG A 107 10.78 -23.27 11.35
CA ARG A 107 11.75 -22.26 11.78
C ARG A 107 13.11 -22.94 11.98
N ALA A 108 14.11 -22.53 11.21
CA ALA A 108 15.50 -22.84 11.53
C ALA A 108 15.87 -21.98 12.74
N ASN A 109 16.00 -22.59 13.91
CA ASN A 109 16.51 -21.94 15.12
C ASN A 109 18.03 -21.74 15.04
#